data_AF-A0A822F1E5-F1
#
_entry.id   AF-A0A822F1E5-F1
#
_cell.length_a   1.000
_cell.length_b   1.000
_cell.length_c   1.000
_cell.angle_alpha   90.00
_cell.angle_beta   90.00
_cell.angle_gamma   90.00
#
_symmetry.space_group_name_H-M   'P 1'
#
loop_
_entity.id
_entity.type
_entity.pdbx_description
1 polymer ?
#
loop_
_entity_poly.entity_id
_entity_poly.type
_entity_poly.pdbx_seq_one_letter_code
_entity_poly.pdbx_strand_id
1 'polypeptide(L)'
;MSTDDYLIASVLFLRTQINRHGGLLMMIIGTTGNLLNICVLGERTIRDNPCSIYLWWSSLFSIVFIWSGLITRILEGYDINWPNQTQPVCKARLFILTVCWSVATWALVGASIDRFLGSSESVTYRSLSTIRMARRFLIIIILISILIFGEIFYCYEANVPNVPVPCYINNLTCQLYNNWMNILYNIVIPSGLMAVFGILTIVNVRKRIVHPARSTTIAVGIHRTNRQPRMRKIDRHLRKILLVQVYFK
;
A
#
# COMPACT_ATOMS: atom_id res chain seq x y z
N MET A 1 -19.42 4.46 42.77
CA MET A 1 -18.83 4.39 41.41
C MET A 1 -19.28 3.07 40.82
N SER A 2 -19.98 3.10 39.70
CA SER A 2 -20.65 1.92 39.12
C SER A 2 -19.63 1.01 38.41
N THR A 3 -19.98 -0.26 38.21
CA THR A 3 -19.16 -1.21 37.44
C THR A 3 -18.86 -0.73 36.02
N ASP A 4 -19.80 0.03 35.43
CA ASP A 4 -19.67 0.61 34.09
C ASP A 4 -18.60 1.71 34.04
N ASP A 5 -18.48 2.53 35.10
CA ASP A 5 -17.46 3.57 35.19
C ASP A 5 -16.04 2.99 35.20
N TYR A 6 -15.84 1.85 35.86
CA TYR A 6 -14.55 1.15 35.89
C TYR A 6 -14.18 0.57 34.53
N LEU A 7 -15.16 0.01 33.81
CA LEU A 7 -14.95 -0.55 32.48
C LEU A 7 -14.56 0.55 31.48
N ILE A 8 -15.25 1.69 31.51
CA ILE A 8 -14.94 2.85 30.66
C ILE A 8 -13.53 3.37 30.95
N ALA A 9 -13.17 3.54 32.22
CA ALA A 9 -11.84 4.00 32.61
C ALA A 9 -10.72 3.04 32.15
N SER A 10 -10.96 1.74 32.26
CA SER A 10 -10.01 0.70 31.83
C SER A 10 -9.81 0.71 30.30
N VAL A 11 -10.89 0.86 29.53
CA VAL A 11 -10.84 0.94 28.06
C VAL A 11 -10.12 2.20 27.61
N LEU A 12 -10.38 3.35 28.25
CA LEU A 12 -9.70 4.61 27.95
C LEU A 12 -8.20 4.51 28.24
N PHE A 13 -7.83 3.94 29.39
CA PHE A 13 -6.43 3.71 29.73
C PHE A 13 -5.72 2.82 28.70
N LEU A 14 -6.34 1.71 28.30
CA LEU A 14 -5.78 0.82 27.28
C LEU A 14 -5.63 1.51 25.92
N ARG A 15 -6.64 2.27 25.48
CA ARG A 15 -6.59 3.05 24.24
C ARG A 15 -5.40 4.00 24.23
N THR A 16 -5.18 4.73 25.33
CA THR A 16 -4.07 5.68 25.45
C THR A 16 -2.72 4.97 25.41
N GLN A 17 -2.54 3.87 26.12
CA GLN A 17 -1.29 3.12 26.11
C GLN A 17 -0.98 2.52 24.72
N ILE A 18 -1.99 1.94 24.07
CA ILE A 18 -1.84 1.37 22.72
C ILE A 18 -1.50 2.46 21.70
N ASN A 19 -2.21 3.59 21.72
CA ASN A 19 -1.94 4.69 20.80
C ASN A 19 -0.55 5.28 21.01
N ARG A 20 -0.11 5.42 22.27
CA ARG A 20 1.21 5.96 22.59
C ARG A 20 2.33 5.00 22.21
N HIS A 21 2.30 3.76 22.69
CA HIS A 21 3.41 2.82 22.51
C HIS A 21 3.32 2.04 21.21
N GLY A 22 2.14 1.54 20.86
CA GLY A 22 1.91 0.89 19.57
C GLY A 22 2.08 1.85 18.39
N GLY A 23 1.58 3.09 18.54
CA GLY A 23 1.71 4.11 17.50
C GLY A 23 3.18 4.49 17.21
N LEU A 24 3.97 4.74 18.27
CA LEU A 24 5.40 5.05 18.11
C LEU A 24 6.18 3.90 17.48
N LEU A 25 5.94 2.65 17.91
CA LEU A 25 6.60 1.48 17.33
C LEU A 25 6.26 1.30 15.84
N MET A 26 4.97 1.40 15.48
CA MET A 26 4.54 1.33 14.08
C MET A 26 5.14 2.45 13.24
N MET A 27 5.24 3.67 13.78
CA MET A 27 5.82 4.81 13.08
C MET A 27 7.31 4.60 12.81
N ILE A 28 8.08 4.14 13.80
CA ILE A 28 9.54 3.89 13.63
C ILE A 28 9.75 2.75 12.62
N ILE A 29 9.17 1.58 12.87
CA ILE A 29 9.37 0.39 12.03
C ILE A 29 8.88 0.65 10.61
N GLY A 30 7.67 1.20 10.48
CA GLY A 30 7.05 1.48 9.18
C GLY A 30 7.80 2.54 8.39
N THR A 31 8.27 3.62 9.03
CA THR A 31 9.06 4.66 8.34
C THR A 31 10.41 4.11 7.90
N THR A 32 11.16 3.44 8.79
CA THR A 32 12.46 2.87 8.46
C THR A 32 12.36 1.85 7.33
N GLY A 33 11.39 0.93 7.39
CA GLY A 33 11.18 -0.07 6.34
C GLY A 33 10.86 0.55 4.97
N ASN A 34 9.98 1.55 4.93
CA ASN A 34 9.63 2.22 3.68
C ASN A 34 10.75 3.11 3.14
N LEU A 35 11.55 3.76 4.01
CA LEU A 35 12.73 4.50 3.59
C LEU A 35 13.79 3.60 2.95
N LEU A 36 14.07 2.44 3.56
CA LEU A 36 14.98 1.45 3.00
C LEU A 36 14.49 0.97 1.61
N ASN A 37 13.19 0.71 1.46
CA ASN A 37 12.61 0.37 0.16
C ASN A 37 12.81 1.49 -0.87
N ILE A 38 12.58 2.75 -0.50
CA ILE A 38 12.79 3.91 -1.39
C ILE A 38 14.26 4.02 -1.81
N CYS A 39 15.20 3.86 -0.87
CA CYS A 39 16.64 3.92 -1.16
C CYS A 39 17.06 2.82 -2.12
N VAL A 40 16.67 1.56 -1.85
CA VAL A 40 17.04 0.40 -2.67
C VAL A 40 16.38 0.45 -4.05
N LEU A 41 15.06 0.66 -4.10
CA LEU A 41 14.29 0.70 -5.35
C LEU A 41 14.54 1.98 -6.15
N GLY A 42 15.10 3.01 -5.51
CA GLY A 42 15.52 4.26 -6.11
C GLY A 42 16.82 4.17 -6.92
N GLU A 43 17.59 3.09 -6.77
CA GLU A 43 18.83 2.89 -7.53
C GLU A 43 18.53 2.80 -9.04
N ARG A 44 19.29 3.54 -9.86
CA ARG A 44 19.07 3.61 -11.32
C ARG A 44 19.01 2.23 -11.98
N THR A 45 19.80 1.28 -11.50
CA THR A 45 19.85 -0.09 -12.04
C THR A 45 18.59 -0.92 -11.76
N ILE A 46 17.83 -0.58 -10.71
CA ILE A 46 16.62 -1.28 -10.27
C ILE A 46 15.35 -0.59 -10.83
N ARG A 47 15.42 0.72 -11.08
CA ARG A 47 14.33 1.54 -11.65
C ARG A 47 13.98 1.22 -13.09
N ASP A 48 14.85 0.52 -13.81
CA ASP A 48 14.56 0.00 -15.14
C ASP A 48 13.50 -1.12 -15.13
N ASN A 49 13.19 -1.66 -13.94
CA ASN A 49 12.18 -2.69 -13.76
C ASN A 49 10.82 -2.04 -13.40
N PRO A 50 9.75 -2.26 -14.19
CA PRO A 50 8.43 -1.66 -13.94
C PRO A 50 7.85 -2.01 -12.56
N CYS A 51 8.03 -3.25 -12.07
CA CYS A 51 7.65 -3.64 -10.71
C CYS A 51 8.27 -2.76 -9.63
N SER A 52 9.53 -2.36 -9.80
CA SER A 52 10.24 -1.52 -8.82
C SER A 52 9.59 -0.14 -8.70
N ILE A 53 9.02 0.39 -9.79
CA ILE A 53 8.31 1.69 -9.79
C ILE A 53 7.07 1.61 -8.91
N TYR A 54 6.27 0.55 -9.05
CA TYR A 54 5.10 0.33 -8.20
C TYR A 54 5.47 0.24 -6.73
N LEU A 55 6.49 -0.54 -6.39
CA LEU A 55 6.95 -0.71 -5.01
C LEU A 55 7.54 0.57 -4.42
N TRP A 56 8.24 1.37 -5.24
CA TRP A 56 8.76 2.66 -4.83
C TRP A 56 7.63 3.64 -4.48
N TRP A 57 6.62 3.76 -5.34
CA TRP A 57 5.45 4.60 -5.08
C TRP A 57 4.63 4.10 -3.89
N SER A 58 4.45 2.78 -3.76
CA SER A 58 3.79 2.19 -2.59
C SER A 58 4.49 2.58 -1.29
N SER A 59 5.83 2.55 -1.28
CA SER A 59 6.62 2.92 -0.11
C SER A 59 6.50 4.42 0.20
N LEU A 60 6.53 5.28 -0.82
CA LEU A 60 6.34 6.73 -0.67
C LEU A 60 4.97 7.06 -0.06
N PHE A 61 3.89 6.55 -0.64
CA PHE A 61 2.53 6.78 -0.13
C PHE A 61 2.31 6.14 1.25
N SER A 62 2.96 5.01 1.55
CA SER A 62 2.91 4.40 2.88
C SER A 62 3.54 5.29 3.95
N ILE A 63 4.63 6.01 3.65
CA ILE A 63 5.20 7.00 4.57
C ILE A 63 4.19 8.14 4.81
N VAL A 64 3.63 8.71 3.75
CA VAL A 64 2.64 9.80 3.90
C VAL A 64 1.43 9.34 4.72
N PHE A 65 0.94 8.12 4.50
CA PHE A 65 -0.12 7.50 5.29
C PHE A 65 0.26 7.34 6.77
N ILE A 66 1.44 6.79 7.06
CA ILE A 66 1.94 6.60 8.43
C ILE A 66 2.00 7.94 9.16
N TRP A 67 2.64 8.94 8.55
CA TRP A 67 2.82 10.25 9.19
C TRP A 67 1.50 10.99 9.37
N SER A 68 0.61 11.00 8.38
CA SER A 68 -0.71 11.64 8.50
C SER A 68 -1.66 10.95 9.49
N GLY A 69 -1.58 9.62 9.61
CA GLY A 69 -2.43 8.83 10.48
C GLY A 69 -1.97 8.74 11.93
N LEU A 70 -0.68 8.51 12.15
CA LEU A 70 -0.13 8.20 13.48
C LEU A 70 0.21 9.43 14.30
N ILE A 71 0.64 10.55 13.68
CA ILE A 71 0.95 11.78 14.42
C ILE A 71 -0.25 12.20 15.30
N THR A 72 -1.45 12.22 14.73
CA THR A 72 -2.64 12.63 15.47
C THR A 72 -3.03 11.65 16.57
N ARG A 73 -2.82 10.35 16.36
CA ARG A 73 -3.11 9.33 17.39
C ARG A 73 -2.12 9.42 18.55
N ILE A 74 -0.87 9.74 18.27
CA ILE A 74 0.15 9.98 19.28
C ILE A 74 -0.21 11.26 20.05
N LEU A 75 -0.54 12.36 19.37
CA LEU A 75 -0.95 13.62 20.00
C LEU A 75 -2.20 13.47 20.88
N GLU A 76 -3.20 12.71 20.43
CA GLU A 76 -4.37 12.34 21.26
C GLU A 76 -3.96 11.58 22.53
N GLY A 77 -2.90 10.76 22.48
CA GLY A 77 -2.38 10.05 23.66
C GLY A 77 -1.63 10.93 24.66
N TYR A 78 -1.37 12.20 24.32
CA TYR A 78 -0.75 13.21 25.20
C TYR A 78 -1.72 14.34 25.55
N ASP A 79 -3.03 14.15 25.33
CA ASP A 79 -4.08 15.16 25.54
C ASP A 79 -3.87 16.47 24.75
N ILE A 80 -3.11 16.41 23.64
CA ILE A 80 -2.89 17.54 22.74
C ILE A 80 -3.98 17.53 21.66
N ASN A 81 -4.95 18.45 21.78
CA ASN A 81 -6.11 18.57 20.88
C ASN A 81 -5.81 19.19 19.49
N TRP A 82 -4.63 18.92 18.91
CA TRP A 82 -4.23 19.39 17.58
C TRP A 82 -4.19 18.20 16.61
N PRO A 83 -4.79 18.22 15.40
CA PRO A 83 -5.37 19.32 14.63
C PRO A 83 -6.85 19.10 14.22
N ASN A 84 -7.58 18.23 14.93
CA ASN A 84 -8.97 17.89 14.55
C ASN A 84 -10.00 18.98 14.91
N GLN A 85 -9.57 20.13 15.43
CA GLN A 85 -10.46 21.22 15.84
C GLN A 85 -10.97 22.08 14.69
N THR A 86 -10.37 22.03 13.50
CA THR A 86 -10.86 22.82 12.36
C THR A 86 -11.38 21.90 11.24
N GLN A 87 -12.56 22.23 10.73
CA GLN A 87 -13.21 21.49 9.64
C GLN A 87 -12.32 21.24 8.41
N PRO A 88 -11.55 22.23 7.88
CA PRO A 88 -10.69 21.98 6.74
C PRO A 88 -9.55 20.99 7.05
N VAL A 89 -8.97 21.05 8.26
CA VAL A 89 -7.84 20.17 8.60
C VAL A 89 -8.30 18.73 8.85
N CYS A 90 -9.44 18.54 9.51
CA CYS A 90 -10.09 17.22 9.67
C CYS A 90 -10.34 16.56 8.30
N LYS A 91 -10.97 17.28 7.37
CA LYS A 91 -11.26 16.80 6.01
C LYS A 91 -9.99 16.51 5.21
N ALA A 92 -9.07 17.47 5.13
CA ALA A 92 -7.84 17.32 4.35
C ALA A 92 -6.98 16.16 4.86
N ARG A 93 -6.87 16.00 6.19
CA ARG A 93 -6.13 14.89 6.78
C ARG A 93 -6.73 13.54 6.41
N LEU A 94 -8.04 13.36 6.60
CA LEU A 94 -8.71 12.10 6.28
C LEU A 94 -8.63 11.78 4.79
N PHE A 95 -8.76 12.80 3.95
CA PHE A 95 -8.61 12.67 2.52
C PHE A 95 -7.20 12.19 2.14
N ILE A 96 -6.15 12.86 2.63
CA ILE A 96 -4.75 12.46 2.39
C ILE A 96 -4.51 11.03 2.88
N LEU A 97 -4.94 10.71 4.10
CA LEU A 97 -4.77 9.39 4.70
C LEU A 97 -5.41 8.31 3.82
N THR A 98 -6.67 8.49 3.44
CA THR A 98 -7.45 7.48 2.70
C THR A 98 -6.91 7.31 1.28
N VAL A 99 -6.60 8.41 0.59
CA VAL A 99 -6.02 8.37 -0.76
C VAL A 99 -4.63 7.74 -0.74
N CYS A 100 -3.76 8.11 0.21
CA CYS A 100 -2.42 7.53 0.30
C CYS A 100 -2.47 6.03 0.59
N TRP A 101 -3.33 5.59 1.51
CA TRP A 101 -3.53 4.17 1.80
C TRP A 101 -4.02 3.39 0.58
N SER A 102 -5.01 3.95 -0.13
CA SER A 102 -5.53 3.38 -1.36
C SER A 102 -4.45 3.23 -2.43
N VAL A 103 -3.75 4.32 -2.75
CA VAL A 103 -2.72 4.32 -3.80
C VAL A 103 -1.57 3.38 -3.43
N ALA A 104 -1.15 3.34 -2.17
CA ALA A 104 -0.13 2.41 -1.71
C ALA A 104 -0.56 0.95 -1.91
N THR A 105 -1.84 0.65 -1.66
CA THR A 105 -2.43 -0.69 -1.82
C THR A 105 -2.54 -1.11 -3.27
N TRP A 106 -3.11 -0.25 -4.11
CA TRP A 106 -3.24 -0.52 -5.54
C TRP A 106 -1.91 -0.55 -6.28
N ALA A 107 -0.89 0.17 -5.78
CA ALA A 107 0.47 0.02 -6.29
C ALA A 107 1.02 -1.40 -6.05
N LEU A 108 0.74 -2.05 -4.91
CA LEU A 108 1.12 -3.46 -4.68
C LEU A 108 0.38 -4.42 -5.61
N VAL A 109 -0.89 -4.14 -5.90
CA VAL A 109 -1.66 -4.89 -6.92
C VAL A 109 -0.98 -4.76 -8.29
N GLY A 110 -0.63 -3.53 -8.68
CA GLY A 110 0.10 -3.25 -9.92
C GLY A 110 1.44 -4.00 -9.98
N ALA A 111 2.18 -4.04 -8.87
CA ALA A 111 3.42 -4.81 -8.78
C ALA A 111 3.20 -6.31 -8.97
N SER A 112 2.13 -6.86 -8.38
CA SER A 112 1.76 -8.28 -8.51
C SER A 112 1.37 -8.64 -9.95
N ILE A 113 0.59 -7.78 -10.61
CA ILE A 113 0.23 -7.91 -12.03
C ILE A 113 1.49 -7.86 -12.90
N ASP A 114 2.37 -6.88 -12.68
CA ASP A 114 3.61 -6.73 -13.45
C ASP A 114 4.52 -7.95 -13.31
N ARG A 115 4.64 -8.52 -12.10
CA ARG A 115 5.38 -9.78 -11.89
C ARG A 115 4.77 -10.94 -12.66
N PHE A 116 3.43 -11.05 -12.69
CA PHE A 116 2.77 -12.07 -13.48
C PHE A 116 3.08 -11.89 -14.97
N LEU A 117 2.90 -10.68 -15.51
CA LEU A 117 3.18 -10.35 -16.92
C LEU A 117 4.63 -10.66 -17.29
N GLY A 118 5.60 -10.27 -16.45
CA GLY A 118 7.01 -10.55 -16.65
C GLY A 118 7.38 -12.03 -16.55
N SER A 119 6.62 -12.82 -15.78
CA SER A 119 6.84 -14.26 -15.62
C SER A 119 6.23 -15.11 -16.75
N SER A 120 5.24 -14.57 -17.47
CA SER A 120 4.49 -15.28 -18.51
C SER A 120 5.38 -15.76 -19.67
N GLU A 121 5.05 -16.90 -20.27
CA GLU A 121 5.76 -17.46 -21.43
C GLU A 121 5.45 -16.72 -22.74
N SER A 122 4.25 -16.15 -22.83
CA SER A 122 3.83 -15.37 -23.98
C SER A 122 4.60 -14.06 -24.09
N VAL A 123 5.21 -13.84 -25.26
CA VAL A 123 5.92 -12.59 -25.59
C VAL A 123 4.97 -11.38 -25.51
N THR A 124 3.70 -11.57 -25.89
CA THR A 124 2.66 -10.54 -25.84
C THR A 124 2.35 -10.09 -24.42
N TYR A 125 2.25 -11.01 -23.46
CA TYR A 125 2.02 -10.63 -22.07
C TYR A 125 3.25 -9.97 -21.46
N ARG A 126 4.44 -10.46 -21.77
CA ARG A 126 5.69 -9.88 -21.28
C ARG A 126 5.94 -8.47 -21.83
N SER A 127 5.53 -8.17 -23.06
CA SER A 127 5.70 -6.84 -23.66
C SER A 127 4.81 -5.76 -23.03
N LEU A 128 3.80 -6.13 -22.23
CA LEU A 128 2.99 -5.19 -21.46
C LEU A 128 3.69 -4.71 -20.19
N SER A 129 4.63 -5.49 -19.63
CA SER A 129 5.45 -5.13 -18.47
C SER A 129 6.48 -4.07 -18.86
N THR A 130 6.01 -2.81 -18.87
CA THR A 130 6.83 -1.65 -19.25
C THR A 130 6.65 -0.50 -18.28
N ILE A 131 7.69 0.31 -18.12
CA ILE A 131 7.69 1.51 -17.27
C ILE A 131 6.56 2.48 -17.66
N ARG A 132 6.25 2.58 -18.95
CA ARG A 132 5.18 3.45 -19.46
C ARG A 132 3.80 3.00 -18.95
N MET A 133 3.53 1.69 -18.98
CA MET A 133 2.29 1.15 -18.43
C MET A 133 2.24 1.29 -16.91
N ALA A 134 3.38 1.08 -16.22
CA ALA A 134 3.45 1.27 -14.78
C ALA A 134 3.08 2.69 -14.34
N ARG A 135 3.63 3.71 -15.01
CA ARG A 135 3.30 5.11 -14.75
C ARG A 135 1.85 5.44 -15.06
N ARG A 136 1.33 4.96 -16.20
CA ARG A 136 -0.09 5.17 -16.57
C ARG A 136 -1.03 4.56 -15.54
N PHE A 137 -0.77 3.34 -15.10
CA PHE A 137 -1.56 2.68 -14.06
C PHE A 137 -1.57 3.48 -12.75
N LEU A 138 -0.41 3.94 -12.29
CA LEU A 138 -0.31 4.73 -11.06
C LEU A 138 -1.10 6.04 -11.16
N ILE A 139 -1.00 6.76 -12.29
CA ILE A 139 -1.76 7.99 -12.52
C ILE A 139 -3.27 7.69 -12.48
N ILE A 140 -3.72 6.64 -13.17
CA ILE A 140 -5.12 6.22 -13.18
C ILE A 140 -5.61 5.90 -11.76
N ILE A 141 -4.84 5.13 -10.99
CA ILE A 141 -5.19 4.78 -9.60
C ILE A 141 -5.26 6.00 -8.69
N ILE A 142 -4.35 6.96 -8.84
CA ILE A 142 -4.39 8.22 -8.07
C ILE A 142 -5.67 8.99 -8.39
N LEU A 143 -6.01 9.13 -9.67
CA LEU A 143 -7.23 9.84 -10.09
C LEU A 143 -8.50 9.13 -9.62
N ILE A 144 -8.56 7.81 -9.74
CA ILE A 144 -9.69 7.00 -9.24
C ILE A 144 -9.79 7.13 -7.72
N SER A 145 -8.67 7.06 -6.98
CA SER A 145 -8.68 7.21 -5.52
C SER A 145 -9.18 8.59 -5.11
N ILE A 146 -8.73 9.66 -5.77
CA ILE A 146 -9.20 11.03 -5.52
C ILE A 146 -10.70 11.15 -5.76
N LEU A 147 -11.21 10.52 -6.83
CA LEU A 147 -12.64 10.56 -7.18
C LEU A 147 -13.50 9.77 -6.18
N ILE A 148 -13.09 8.53 -5.86
CA ILE A 148 -13.82 7.65 -4.93
C ILE A 148 -13.89 8.24 -3.54
N PHE A 149 -12.80 8.87 -3.07
CA PHE A 149 -12.64 9.43 -1.72
C PHE A 149 -12.91 10.95 -1.65
N GLY A 150 -13.44 11.55 -2.72
CA GLY A 150 -13.79 12.97 -2.76
C GLY A 150 -15.00 13.35 -1.89
N GLU A 151 -15.90 12.39 -1.63
CA GLU A 151 -17.00 12.50 -0.69
C GLU A 151 -16.56 12.90 0.72
N ILE A 152 -15.30 12.64 1.11
CA ILE A 152 -14.77 13.04 2.42
C ILE A 152 -14.95 14.53 2.68
N PHE A 153 -14.82 15.37 1.64
CA PHE A 153 -14.99 16.81 1.77
C PHE A 153 -16.43 17.24 2.07
N TYR A 154 -17.42 16.40 1.74
CA TYR A 154 -18.83 16.66 2.00
C TYR A 154 -19.32 15.92 3.27
N CYS A 155 -18.93 14.66 3.44
CA CYS A 155 -19.48 13.76 4.44
C CYS A 155 -18.91 13.89 5.86
N TYR A 156 -17.73 14.49 6.03
CA TYR A 156 -17.09 14.62 7.35
C TYR A 156 -17.31 15.99 7.97
N GLU A 157 -17.50 16.00 9.29
CA GLU A 157 -17.64 17.22 10.08
C GLU A 157 -16.69 17.18 11.28
N ALA A 158 -16.18 18.36 11.65
CA ALA A 158 -15.33 18.52 12.83
C ALA A 158 -16.17 19.03 14.01
N ASN A 159 -15.81 18.59 15.22
CA ASN A 159 -16.41 19.01 16.49
C ASN A 159 -17.95 18.89 16.55
N VAL A 160 -18.48 17.75 16.11
CA VAL A 160 -19.93 17.50 16.23
C VAL A 160 -20.31 17.43 17.73
N PRO A 161 -21.32 18.20 18.20
CA PRO A 161 -21.75 18.16 19.59
C PRO A 161 -22.14 16.75 20.02
N ASN A 162 -21.80 16.37 21.26
CA ASN A 162 -22.10 15.04 21.83
C ASN A 162 -21.38 13.84 21.17
N VAL A 163 -20.35 14.08 20.36
CA VAL A 163 -19.52 13.02 19.77
C VAL A 163 -18.11 13.08 20.37
N PRO A 164 -17.58 11.97 20.92
CA PRO A 164 -16.26 11.95 21.58
C PRO A 164 -15.09 11.96 20.58
N VAL A 165 -15.37 11.97 19.28
CA VAL A 165 -14.37 11.95 18.21
C VAL A 165 -14.41 13.29 17.48
N PRO A 166 -13.28 13.99 17.37
CA PRO A 166 -13.26 15.37 16.88
C PRO A 166 -13.50 15.49 15.36
N CYS A 167 -13.53 14.37 14.62
CA CYS A 167 -13.79 14.32 13.19
C CYS A 167 -14.67 13.10 12.89
N TYR A 168 -15.93 13.32 12.49
CA TYR A 168 -16.97 12.29 12.44
C TYR A 168 -17.84 12.39 11.19
N ILE A 169 -18.41 11.27 10.75
CA ILE A 169 -19.38 11.20 9.66
C ILE A 169 -20.79 11.28 10.24
N ASN A 170 -21.50 12.38 10.03
CA ASN A 170 -22.82 12.58 10.62
C ASN A 170 -23.98 11.87 9.88
N ASN A 171 -23.76 11.42 8.64
CA ASN A 171 -24.82 10.90 7.77
C ASN A 171 -24.68 9.39 7.53
N LEU A 172 -25.76 8.63 7.75
CA LEU A 172 -25.81 7.18 7.54
C LEU A 172 -25.44 6.78 6.10
N THR A 173 -25.92 7.52 5.11
CA THR A 173 -25.62 7.24 3.70
C THR A 173 -24.13 7.40 3.41
N CYS A 174 -23.51 8.45 3.96
CA CYS A 174 -22.08 8.66 3.86
C CYS A 174 -21.28 7.56 4.58
N GLN A 175 -21.73 7.13 5.77
CA GLN A 175 -21.08 6.04 6.51
C GLN A 175 -21.13 4.73 5.73
N LEU A 176 -22.30 4.36 5.19
CA LEU A 176 -22.47 3.15 4.40
C LEU A 176 -21.59 3.22 3.14
N TYR A 177 -21.63 4.32 2.39
CA TYR A 177 -20.76 4.49 1.21
C TYR A 177 -19.29 4.33 1.57
N ASN A 178 -18.80 5.07 2.58
CA ASN A 178 -17.39 5.05 2.96
C ASN A 178 -16.94 3.65 3.43
N ASN A 179 -17.76 2.97 4.22
CA ASN A 179 -17.47 1.61 4.69
C ASN A 179 -17.42 0.61 3.52
N TRP A 180 -18.42 0.64 2.62
CA TRP A 180 -18.46 -0.25 1.47
C TRP A 180 -17.31 0.01 0.51
N MET A 181 -17.00 1.27 0.20
CA MET A 181 -15.87 1.62 -0.65
C MET A 181 -14.55 1.17 -0.02
N ASN A 182 -14.34 1.42 1.27
CA ASN A 182 -13.12 0.96 1.94
C ASN A 182 -12.99 -0.58 1.93
N ILE A 183 -14.06 -1.31 2.25
CA ILE A 183 -14.02 -2.77 2.28
C ILE A 183 -13.81 -3.34 0.88
N LEU A 184 -14.60 -2.92 -0.10
CA LEU A 184 -14.53 -3.50 -1.44
C LEU A 184 -13.28 -3.05 -2.18
N TYR A 185 -13.04 -1.74 -2.25
CA TYR A 185 -12.00 -1.16 -3.09
C TYR A 185 -10.59 -1.27 -2.49
N ASN A 186 -10.43 -1.18 -1.17
CA ASN A 186 -9.11 -1.24 -0.54
C ASN A 186 -8.76 -2.62 0.05
N ILE A 187 -9.75 -3.47 0.35
CA ILE A 187 -9.50 -4.76 1.01
C ILE A 187 -9.81 -5.94 0.08
N VAL A 188 -11.09 -6.15 -0.27
CA VAL A 188 -11.54 -7.35 -0.97
C VAL A 188 -10.94 -7.45 -2.37
N ILE A 189 -11.08 -6.41 -3.18
CA ILE A 189 -10.60 -6.43 -4.57
C ILE A 189 -9.07 -6.52 -4.62
N PRO A 190 -8.29 -5.67 -3.91
CA PRO A 190 -6.84 -5.77 -3.93
C PRO A 190 -6.32 -7.13 -3.46
N SER A 191 -6.89 -7.67 -2.37
CA SER A 191 -6.46 -8.97 -1.84
C SER A 191 -6.74 -10.11 -2.81
N GLY A 192 -7.93 -10.11 -3.44
CA GLY A 192 -8.29 -11.09 -4.47
C GLY A 192 -7.33 -11.02 -5.67
N LEU A 193 -7.04 -9.82 -6.17
CA LEU A 193 -6.12 -9.64 -7.29
C LEU A 193 -4.68 -10.05 -6.94
N MET A 194 -4.17 -9.64 -5.77
CA MET A 194 -2.83 -10.03 -5.31
C MET A 194 -2.71 -11.55 -5.14
N ALA A 195 -3.73 -12.22 -4.60
CA ALA A 195 -3.75 -13.67 -4.45
C ALA A 195 -3.74 -14.37 -5.81
N VAL A 196 -4.63 -13.97 -6.73
CA VAL A 196 -4.73 -14.56 -8.07
C VAL A 196 -3.41 -14.37 -8.85
N PHE A 197 -2.93 -13.14 -8.97
CA PHE A 197 -1.71 -12.86 -9.73
C PHE A 197 -0.44 -13.39 -9.03
N GLY A 198 -0.44 -13.46 -7.70
CA GLY A 198 0.62 -14.10 -6.92
C GLY A 198 0.72 -15.60 -7.22
N ILE A 199 -0.41 -16.32 -7.17
CA ILE A 199 -0.48 -17.75 -7.50
C ILE A 199 -0.05 -17.98 -8.96
N LEU A 200 -0.59 -17.20 -9.90
CA LEU A 200 -0.22 -17.31 -11.32
C LEU A 200 1.28 -17.06 -11.56
N THR A 201 1.86 -16.08 -10.84
CA THR A 201 3.31 -15.83 -10.89
C THR A 201 4.09 -17.05 -10.40
N ILE A 202 3.69 -17.68 -9.29
CA ILE A 202 4.35 -18.87 -8.75
C ILE A 202 4.27 -20.03 -9.76
N VAL A 203 3.11 -20.26 -10.36
CA VAL A 203 2.90 -21.31 -11.37
C VAL A 203 3.82 -21.10 -12.58
N ASN A 204 3.84 -19.89 -13.14
CA ASN A 204 4.69 -19.58 -14.30
C ASN A 204 6.19 -19.73 -14.00
N VAL A 205 6.61 -19.31 -12.80
CA VAL A 205 8.00 -19.43 -12.37
C VAL A 205 8.40 -20.88 -12.17
N ARG A 206 7.53 -21.71 -11.57
CA ARG A 206 7.79 -23.15 -11.40
C ARG A 206 7.88 -23.87 -12.73
N LYS A 207 6.98 -23.59 -13.67
CA LYS A 207 7.03 -24.15 -15.04
C LYS A 207 8.36 -23.87 -15.74
N ARG A 208 8.88 -22.64 -15.65
CA ARG A 208 10.18 -22.24 -16.22
C ARG A 208 11.40 -22.89 -15.53
N ILE A 209 11.29 -23.27 -14.26
CA ILE A 209 12.39 -23.94 -13.52
C ILE A 209 12.40 -25.44 -13.82
N VAL A 210 11.22 -26.07 -13.89
CA VAL A 210 11.06 -27.52 -14.11
C VAL A 210 11.23 -27.90 -15.58
N HIS A 211 10.80 -27.03 -16.49
CA HIS A 211 11.12 -27.13 -17.91
C HIS A 211 12.15 -26.07 -18.24
N PRO A 212 13.45 -26.27 -17.91
CA PRO A 212 14.49 -25.47 -18.52
C PRO A 212 14.31 -25.69 -20.02
N ALA A 213 14.07 -24.60 -20.76
CA ALA A 213 13.92 -24.65 -22.20
C ALA A 213 14.98 -25.61 -22.75
N ARG A 214 14.53 -26.71 -23.35
CA ARG A 214 15.36 -27.52 -24.24
C ARG A 214 15.77 -26.55 -25.33
N SER A 215 16.92 -25.89 -25.14
CA SER A 215 17.53 -25.01 -26.12
C SER A 215 17.98 -25.90 -27.27
N THR A 216 17.03 -26.23 -28.13
CA THR A 216 17.35 -26.63 -29.48
C THR A 216 18.01 -25.44 -30.15
N THR A 217 19.14 -25.74 -30.81
CA THR A 217 19.78 -25.01 -31.90
C THR A 217 20.69 -23.81 -31.57
N ILE A 218 22.00 -24.13 -31.60
CA ILE A 218 23.14 -23.35 -32.12
C ILE A 218 23.61 -22.15 -31.28
N ALA A 219 24.71 -22.40 -30.58
CA ALA A 219 25.62 -21.38 -30.08
C ALA A 219 26.27 -20.64 -31.26
N VAL A 220 25.66 -19.55 -31.72
CA VAL A 220 26.43 -18.44 -32.30
C VAL A 220 26.78 -17.50 -31.15
N GLY A 221 28.07 -17.34 -30.91
CA GLY A 221 28.62 -16.54 -29.84
C GLY A 221 28.18 -15.08 -29.92
N ILE A 222 27.42 -14.65 -28.92
CA ILE A 222 27.24 -13.23 -28.62
C ILE A 222 27.42 -13.06 -27.11
N HIS A 223 28.40 -12.23 -26.75
CA HIS A 223 28.71 -11.72 -25.40
C HIS A 223 27.55 -11.88 -24.39
N ARG A 224 27.62 -12.91 -23.53
CA ARG A 224 26.85 -12.97 -22.29
C ARG A 224 27.37 -11.88 -21.36
N THR A 225 26.82 -10.67 -21.49
CA THR A 225 27.10 -9.59 -20.56
C THR A 225 26.70 -10.03 -19.15
N ASN A 226 27.55 -9.71 -18.16
CA ASN A 226 27.41 -10.01 -16.74
C ASN A 226 26.09 -9.48 -16.09
N ARG A 227 25.21 -8.84 -16.88
CA ARG A 227 23.89 -8.30 -16.50
C ARG A 227 22.82 -9.38 -16.29
N GLN A 228 22.81 -10.47 -17.06
CA GLN A 228 21.79 -11.52 -16.95
C GLN A 228 21.72 -12.21 -15.58
N PRO A 229 22.84 -12.64 -14.94
CA PRO A 229 22.77 -13.25 -13.61
C PRO A 229 22.38 -12.25 -12.52
N ARG A 230 22.75 -10.97 -12.65
CA ARG A 230 22.39 -9.89 -11.72
C ARG A 230 20.90 -9.56 -11.77
N MET A 231 20.31 -9.44 -12.96
CA MET A 231 18.85 -9.23 -13.11
C MET A 231 18.03 -10.40 -12.53
N ARG A 232 18.46 -11.65 -12.76
CA ARG A 232 17.82 -12.84 -12.16
C ARG A 232 17.90 -12.88 -10.63
N LYS A 233 18.97 -12.32 -10.03
CA LYS A 233 19.07 -12.15 -8.57
C LYS A 233 18.09 -11.08 -8.09
N ILE A 234 18.03 -9.92 -8.75
CA ILE A 234 17.10 -8.83 -8.42
C ILE A 234 15.64 -9.31 -8.50
N ASP A 235 15.25 -10.04 -9.55
CA ASP A 235 13.88 -10.59 -9.67
C ASP A 235 13.55 -11.63 -8.58
N ARG A 236 14.54 -12.34 -8.04
CA ARG A 236 14.35 -13.20 -6.86
C ARG A 236 14.12 -12.37 -5.60
N HIS A 237 14.87 -11.29 -5.40
CA HIS A 237 14.68 -10.39 -4.26
C HIS A 237 13.30 -9.70 -4.32
N LEU A 238 12.89 -9.17 -5.47
CA LEU A 238 11.60 -8.51 -5.64
C LEU A 238 10.41 -9.45 -5.36
N ARG A 239 10.48 -10.71 -5.79
CA ARG A 239 9.46 -11.72 -5.44
C ARG A 239 9.40 -12.00 -3.94
N LYS A 240 10.55 -12.11 -3.27
CA LYS A 240 10.58 -12.32 -1.81
C LYS A 240 9.96 -11.12 -1.08
N ILE A 241 10.27 -9.89 -1.52
CA ILE A 241 9.70 -8.67 -0.95
C ILE A 241 8.18 -8.65 -1.11
N LEU A 242 7.65 -8.97 -2.28
CA LEU A 242 6.19 -9.03 -2.52
C LEU A 242 5.49 -10.10 -1.66
N LEU A 243 6.07 -11.30 -1.55
CA LEU A 243 5.48 -12.37 -0.73
C LEU A 243 5.45 -12.00 0.76
N VAL A 244 6.51 -11.36 1.26
CA VAL A 244 6.55 -10.81 2.62
C VAL A 244 5.51 -9.69 2.76
N GLN A 245 5.42 -8.77 1.80
CA GLN A 245 4.46 -7.67 1.84
C GLN A 245 3.01 -8.13 1.76
N VAL A 246 2.70 -9.23 1.08
CA VAL A 246 1.34 -9.80 1.03
C VAL A 246 0.99 -10.54 2.33
N TYR A 247 1.97 -11.18 2.98
CA TYR A 247 1.75 -11.93 4.21
C TYR A 247 1.66 -11.05 5.47
N PHE A 248 2.38 -9.92 5.50
CA PHE A 248 2.43 -9.00 6.63
C PHE A 248 1.50 -7.78 6.50
N LYS A 249 0.64 -7.73 5.48
CA LYS A 249 -0.41 -6.71 5.34
C LYS A 249 -1.72 -7.20 5.93
#